data_AF-A0A3C1FB72-F1
#
_entry.id   AF-A0A3C1FB72-F1
#
_cell.length_a   1.000
_cell.length_b   1.000
_cell.length_c   1.000
_cell.angle_alpha   90.00
_cell.angle_beta   90.00
_cell.angle_gamma   90.00
#
_symmetry.space_group_name_H-M   'P 1'
#
loop_
_entity.id
_entity.type
_entity.pdbx_description
1 polymer ?
#
loop_
_entity_poly.entity_id
_entity_poly.type
_entity_poly.pdbx_seq_one_letter_code
_entity_poly.pdbx_strand_id
1 'polypeptide(L)'
;MVSQRRSADRTEIGILSLTRRFGTELGALALAGGRAWIQLLPQLLGLTLLGWSAYYGSVLLSAQLAVWSAWLVIVGLALGVTARLATLVVSLRVVAEHLGVSTLVRSLGSAERLDDDRDQSLSRLLTITMLPFLAVYASFGYVNSFVHDLAMMSVTSIGLATLLQDLNPTTSTMAIVAVGAVIVGLFLARRGLDRLLDRRPNVVLGIVAVVIEASFLLIVALSGFRLVEAFQLWLNDRAVHSWIDAAIQLLSQLLHIDLPVFFTTVWGIFVESVWPVLWEVISQPLAWLALTALVFGSRVLSLQDLWTQTPEQQSTPTRLAQIRDQLAQASGLRRAVLRVQGAFFSDIDDKYLPTWWALKLVLRAGWLPLGAFVTAYNLVRLSGEWLEVQVLRAIGGGSFTEGLLLAPVVALIPDVVVLSAQLALLGAAFTRVLQQRERSDSQRTTASVPGDRRTSAAEVVLVAALLAGFTGLSLLEPSQSAQQHTVAVGTPSKLDGQLVTVNKVRYGDSLTSASNPELGRSRLAFVVVTAAVYARSGPATTVKIQLHNGSRRYHSGSWGSFGLNAEPGFQQSGDLVFEVDPADLNSHLQATMTTSAFVTGFHDEVHIELGIPDSASAQVAGQQVFVVAAPPRQAP
;
A
#
# COMPACT_ATOMS: atom_id res chain seq x y z
N MET A 1 -22.74 -47.31 -5.12
CA MET A 1 -23.71 -46.19 -4.97
C MET A 1 -24.04 -45.84 -3.50
N VAL A 2 -24.39 -46.78 -2.60
CA VAL A 2 -24.74 -46.45 -1.20
C VAL A 2 -23.58 -45.84 -0.38
N SER A 3 -22.33 -46.32 -0.60
CA SER A 3 -21.13 -45.76 0.05
C SER A 3 -20.85 -44.30 -0.38
N GLN A 4 -21.00 -43.98 -1.66
CA GLN A 4 -20.83 -42.63 -2.20
C GLN A 4 -21.90 -41.64 -1.71
N ARG A 5 -23.16 -42.07 -1.56
CA ARG A 5 -24.19 -41.21 -0.94
C ARG A 5 -23.88 -40.91 0.53
N ARG A 6 -23.41 -41.91 1.30
CA ARG A 6 -23.02 -41.68 2.71
C ARG A 6 -21.81 -40.76 2.88
N SER A 7 -20.88 -40.71 1.91
CA SER A 7 -19.77 -39.75 1.96
C SER A 7 -20.24 -38.33 1.64
N ALA A 8 -21.13 -38.16 0.65
CA ALA A 8 -21.67 -36.85 0.26
C ALA A 8 -22.50 -36.21 1.39
N ASP A 9 -23.41 -36.97 2.02
CA ASP A 9 -24.23 -36.47 3.13
C ASP A 9 -23.38 -36.04 4.33
N ARG A 10 -22.28 -36.77 4.63
CA ARG A 10 -21.36 -36.39 5.71
C ARG A 10 -20.60 -35.10 5.41
N THR A 11 -20.21 -34.88 4.15
CA THR A 11 -19.50 -33.65 3.75
C THR A 11 -20.40 -32.42 3.80
N GLU A 12 -21.66 -32.53 3.36
CA GLU A 12 -22.61 -31.40 3.41
C GLU A 12 -22.93 -30.97 4.84
N ILE A 13 -23.20 -31.93 5.73
CA ILE A 13 -23.45 -31.65 7.16
C ILE A 13 -22.22 -30.99 7.81
N GLY A 14 -21.01 -31.41 7.42
CA GLY A 14 -19.76 -30.81 7.86
C GLY A 14 -19.64 -29.34 7.48
N ILE A 15 -19.86 -28.99 6.21
CA ILE A 15 -19.71 -27.63 5.69
C ILE A 15 -20.74 -26.67 6.32
N LEU A 16 -22.00 -27.09 6.48
CA LEU A 16 -23.03 -26.29 7.14
C LEU A 16 -22.70 -26.02 8.62
N SER A 17 -22.12 -27.01 9.32
CA SER A 17 -21.69 -26.82 10.70
C SER A 17 -20.51 -25.84 10.82
N LEU A 18 -19.55 -25.91 9.89
CA LEU A 18 -18.37 -25.04 9.86
C LEU A 18 -18.76 -23.59 9.52
N THR A 19 -19.61 -23.38 8.53
CA THR A 19 -20.11 -22.04 8.15
C THR A 19 -20.90 -21.39 9.30
N ARG A 20 -21.74 -22.16 10.00
CA ARG A 20 -22.44 -21.67 11.20
C ARG A 20 -21.46 -21.29 12.31
N ARG A 21 -20.45 -22.12 12.58
CA ARG A 21 -19.41 -21.81 13.58
C ARG A 21 -18.63 -20.56 13.20
N PHE A 22 -18.22 -20.45 11.94
CA PHE A 22 -17.55 -19.25 11.42
C PHE A 22 -18.41 -18.00 11.62
N GLY A 23 -19.69 -18.04 11.24
CA GLY A 23 -20.62 -16.93 11.43
C GLY A 23 -20.79 -16.54 12.90
N THR A 24 -20.84 -17.50 13.82
CA THR A 24 -20.89 -17.21 15.26
C THR A 24 -19.60 -16.59 15.78
N GLU A 25 -18.44 -17.03 15.30
CA GLU A 25 -17.14 -16.44 15.66
C GLU A 25 -17.02 -15.02 15.13
N LEU A 26 -17.38 -14.79 13.86
CA LEU A 26 -17.40 -13.50 13.21
C LEU A 26 -18.33 -12.51 13.93
N GLY A 27 -19.58 -12.93 14.20
CA GLY A 27 -20.56 -12.10 14.90
C GLY A 27 -20.11 -11.77 16.32
N ALA A 28 -19.54 -12.73 17.04
CA ALA A 28 -19.05 -12.48 18.39
C ALA A 28 -17.85 -11.52 18.41
N LEU A 29 -16.93 -11.63 17.44
CA LEU A 29 -15.82 -10.68 17.29
C LEU A 29 -16.30 -9.28 16.92
N ALA A 30 -17.21 -9.17 15.94
CA ALA A 30 -17.77 -7.88 15.52
C ALA A 30 -18.52 -7.18 16.65
N LEU A 31 -19.33 -7.92 17.43
CA LEU A 31 -20.04 -7.37 18.59
C LEU A 31 -19.09 -6.96 19.72
N ALA A 32 -18.06 -7.76 20.02
CA ALA A 32 -17.08 -7.42 21.04
C ALA A 32 -16.25 -6.20 20.64
N GLY A 33 -15.74 -6.17 19.41
CA GLY A 33 -15.00 -5.04 18.86
C GLY A 33 -15.86 -3.77 18.78
N GLY A 34 -17.09 -3.89 18.28
CA GLY A 34 -18.03 -2.77 18.20
C GLY A 34 -18.44 -2.21 19.56
N ARG A 35 -18.67 -3.07 20.55
CA ARG A 35 -18.96 -2.61 21.93
C ARG A 35 -17.77 -1.90 22.55
N ALA A 36 -16.56 -2.47 22.43
CA ALA A 36 -15.35 -1.83 22.92
C ALA A 36 -15.10 -0.48 22.23
N TRP A 37 -15.33 -0.42 20.92
CA TRP A 37 -15.21 0.80 20.13
C TRP A 37 -16.18 1.89 20.60
N ILE A 38 -17.47 1.58 20.79
CA ILE A 38 -18.45 2.56 21.26
C ILE A 38 -18.10 3.08 22.67
N GLN A 39 -17.64 2.20 23.56
CA GLN A 39 -17.29 2.59 24.94
C GLN A 39 -16.01 3.42 25.00
N LEU A 40 -15.05 3.16 24.13
CA LEU A 40 -13.78 3.89 24.05
C LEU A 40 -13.76 4.97 22.96
N LEU A 41 -14.89 5.23 22.31
CA LEU A 41 -14.99 6.09 21.14
C LEU A 41 -14.31 7.46 21.33
N PRO A 42 -14.59 8.25 22.38
CA PRO A 42 -13.97 9.57 22.53
C PRO A 42 -12.45 9.48 22.74
N GLN A 43 -11.97 8.45 23.44
CA GLN A 43 -10.54 8.27 23.72
C GLN A 43 -9.79 7.82 22.46
N LEU A 44 -10.35 6.85 21.73
CA LEU A 44 -9.74 6.35 20.51
C LEU A 44 -9.76 7.41 19.41
N LEU A 45 -10.89 8.10 19.19
CA LEU A 45 -10.97 9.20 18.23
C LEU A 45 -9.99 10.33 18.59
N GLY A 46 -9.86 10.69 19.86
CA GLY A 46 -8.90 11.71 20.28
C GLY A 46 -7.45 11.32 19.99
N LEU A 47 -7.08 10.07 20.28
CA LEU A 47 -5.73 9.56 20.03
C LEU A 47 -5.44 9.37 18.54
N THR A 48 -6.38 8.85 17.76
CA THR A 48 -6.21 8.70 16.30
C THR A 48 -6.22 10.05 15.60
N LEU A 49 -7.01 11.01 16.05
CA LEU A 49 -6.98 12.40 15.55
C LEU A 49 -5.65 13.08 15.86
N LEU A 50 -5.08 12.84 17.04
CA LEU A 50 -3.73 13.30 17.38
C LEU A 50 -2.68 12.68 16.45
N GLY A 51 -2.81 11.39 16.15
CA GLY A 51 -1.94 10.68 15.19
C GLY A 51 -2.06 11.22 13.76
N TRP A 52 -3.28 11.47 13.30
CA TRP A 52 -3.59 12.10 12.02
C TRP A 52 -3.04 13.54 11.95
N SER A 53 -3.19 14.32 13.03
CA SER A 53 -2.66 15.69 13.09
C SER A 53 -1.14 15.69 13.03
N ALA A 54 -0.49 14.75 13.74
CA ALA A 54 0.96 14.60 13.69
C ALA A 54 1.44 14.14 12.29
N TYR A 55 0.69 13.26 11.63
CA TYR A 55 0.92 12.85 10.24
C TYR A 55 0.91 14.07 9.30
N TYR A 56 -0.21 14.78 9.19
CA TYR A 56 -0.32 15.90 8.23
C TYR A 56 0.54 17.09 8.63
N GLY A 57 0.67 17.36 9.94
CA GLY A 57 1.60 18.37 10.45
C GLY A 57 3.05 18.08 10.03
N SER A 58 3.45 16.82 10.02
CA SER A 58 4.78 16.42 9.56
C SER A 58 4.96 16.52 8.05
N VAL A 59 3.90 16.30 7.26
CA VAL A 59 3.90 16.48 5.80
C VAL A 59 4.07 17.96 5.48
N LEU A 60 3.32 18.84 6.15
CA LEU A 60 3.45 20.29 6.02
C LEU A 60 4.84 20.78 6.45
N LEU A 61 5.34 20.29 7.59
CA LEU A 61 6.69 20.61 8.06
C LEU A 61 7.74 20.16 7.04
N SER A 62 7.61 18.95 6.51
CA SER A 62 8.49 18.40 5.49
C SER A 62 8.47 19.22 4.20
N ALA A 63 7.30 19.65 3.74
CA ALA A 63 7.16 20.52 2.57
C ALA A 63 7.86 21.88 2.78
N GLN A 64 7.87 22.39 4.01
CA GLN A 64 8.62 23.60 4.35
C GLN A 64 10.14 23.35 4.43
N LEU A 65 10.55 22.22 5.02
CA LEU A 65 11.96 21.83 5.12
C LEU A 65 12.58 21.52 3.76
N ALA A 66 11.79 21.04 2.81
CA ALA A 66 12.18 20.79 1.43
C ALA A 66 12.75 22.03 0.72
N VAL A 67 12.26 23.23 1.06
CA VAL A 67 12.79 24.49 0.51
C VAL A 67 14.25 24.69 0.90
N TRP A 68 14.66 24.19 2.07
CA TRP A 68 16.02 24.35 2.60
C TRP A 68 16.93 23.19 2.22
N SER A 69 16.41 21.97 2.29
CA SER A 69 17.14 20.76 1.93
C SER A 69 16.20 19.57 1.76
N ALA A 70 16.33 18.87 0.64
CA ALA A 70 15.63 17.61 0.40
C ALA A 70 15.91 16.56 1.50
N TRP A 71 17.06 16.61 2.18
CA TRP A 71 17.41 15.65 3.24
C TRP A 71 16.68 15.91 4.56
N LEU A 72 16.34 17.17 4.87
CA LEU A 72 15.60 17.51 6.09
C LEU A 72 14.16 17.01 6.05
N VAL A 73 13.63 16.77 4.84
CA VAL A 73 12.34 16.10 4.60
C VAL A 73 12.29 14.75 5.30
N ILE A 74 13.37 13.96 5.25
CA ILE A 74 13.41 12.63 5.88
C ILE A 74 13.18 12.75 7.39
N VAL A 75 13.78 13.76 8.02
CA VAL A 75 13.61 14.02 9.46
C VAL A 75 12.17 14.45 9.78
N GLY A 76 11.60 15.34 8.96
CA GLY A 76 10.21 15.78 9.08
C GLY A 76 9.23 14.60 8.98
N LEU A 77 9.36 13.76 7.96
CA LEU A 77 8.53 12.57 7.77
C LEU A 77 8.71 11.56 8.91
N ALA A 78 9.96 11.32 9.35
CA ALA A 78 10.24 10.40 10.44
C ALA A 78 9.60 10.83 11.77
N LEU A 79 9.56 12.14 12.05
CA LEU A 79 8.82 12.70 13.20
C LEU A 79 7.33 12.35 13.12
N GLY A 80 6.71 12.53 11.95
CA GLY A 80 5.30 12.20 11.73
C GLY A 80 4.98 10.73 11.90
N VAL A 81 5.77 9.87 11.25
CA VAL A 81 5.63 8.41 11.37
C VAL A 81 5.77 7.98 12.82
N THR A 82 6.80 8.47 13.52
CA THR A 82 7.02 8.17 14.94
C THR A 82 5.85 8.59 15.80
N ALA A 83 5.37 9.83 15.65
CA ALA A 83 4.25 10.33 16.43
C ALA A 83 2.96 9.53 16.15
N ARG A 84 2.67 9.22 14.88
CA ARG A 84 1.53 8.37 14.49
C ARG A 84 1.64 6.98 15.12
N LEU A 85 2.79 6.31 15.01
CA LEU A 85 3.02 5.00 15.64
C LEU A 85 2.89 5.07 17.17
N ALA A 86 3.36 6.13 17.81
CA ALA A 86 3.22 6.30 19.24
C ALA A 86 1.75 6.38 19.66
N THR A 87 0.93 7.14 18.91
CA THR A 87 -0.51 7.21 19.18
C THR A 87 -1.23 5.88 18.97
N LEU A 88 -0.79 5.05 18.00
CA LEU A 88 -1.32 3.69 17.82
C LEU A 88 -0.99 2.78 19.01
N VAL A 89 0.25 2.79 19.48
CA VAL A 89 0.67 2.00 20.65
C VAL A 89 -0.12 2.40 21.90
N VAL A 90 -0.31 3.71 22.12
CA VAL A 90 -1.11 4.23 23.25
C VAL A 90 -2.57 3.81 23.11
N SER A 91 -3.15 3.93 21.91
CA SER A 91 -4.54 3.50 21.65
C SER A 91 -4.74 2.02 21.92
N LEU A 92 -3.83 1.17 21.42
CA LEU A 92 -3.82 -0.26 21.70
C LEU A 92 -3.75 -0.53 23.20
N ARG A 93 -2.91 0.18 23.95
CA ARG A 93 -2.81 0.04 25.41
C ARG A 93 -4.12 0.40 26.13
N VAL A 94 -4.80 1.47 25.71
CA VAL A 94 -6.12 1.85 26.23
C VAL A 94 -7.15 0.73 25.98
N VAL A 95 -7.16 0.16 24.77
CA VAL A 95 -8.04 -0.98 24.44
C VAL A 95 -7.70 -2.21 25.30
N ALA A 96 -6.41 -2.51 25.49
CA ALA A 96 -5.95 -3.65 26.28
C ALA A 96 -6.39 -3.57 27.75
N GLU A 97 -6.28 -2.37 28.33
CA GLU A 97 -6.67 -2.09 29.70
C GLU A 97 -8.18 -2.24 29.87
N HIS A 98 -8.97 -1.65 28.98
CA HIS A 98 -10.42 -1.75 28.98
C HIS A 98 -10.93 -3.19 28.82
N LEU A 99 -10.32 -3.98 27.94
CA LEU A 99 -10.67 -5.39 27.71
C LEU A 99 -10.14 -6.33 28.81
N GLY A 100 -9.41 -5.80 29.81
CA GLY A 100 -8.86 -6.60 30.90
C GLY A 100 -7.79 -7.59 30.44
N VAL A 101 -7.09 -7.31 29.33
CA VAL A 101 -6.08 -8.22 28.77
C VAL A 101 -4.99 -8.53 29.81
N SER A 102 -4.58 -7.54 30.60
CA SER A 102 -3.61 -7.75 31.69
C SER A 102 -4.04 -8.83 32.68
N THR A 103 -5.34 -8.93 32.99
CA THR A 103 -5.88 -9.93 33.93
C THR A 103 -5.91 -11.32 33.31
N LEU A 104 -6.37 -11.45 32.06
CA LEU A 104 -6.37 -12.71 31.32
C LEU A 104 -4.97 -13.25 31.10
N VAL A 105 -4.03 -12.35 30.85
CA VAL A 105 -2.67 -12.79 30.62
C VAL A 105 -1.99 -13.18 31.95
N ARG A 106 -2.32 -12.50 33.06
CA ARG A 106 -1.89 -12.90 34.41
C ARG A 106 -2.46 -14.26 34.82
N SER A 107 -3.69 -14.63 34.41
CA SER A 107 -4.23 -15.97 34.69
C SER A 107 -3.51 -17.08 33.90
N LEU A 108 -2.97 -16.74 32.72
CA LEU A 108 -2.18 -17.66 31.89
C LEU A 108 -0.71 -17.77 32.29
N GLY A 109 -0.18 -16.82 33.08
CA GLY A 109 1.23 -16.76 33.51
C GLY A 109 1.44 -17.16 34.96
N SER A 110 2.65 -17.61 35.33
CA SER A 110 3.01 -17.85 36.72
C SER A 110 3.05 -16.52 37.50
N ALA A 111 2.19 -16.38 38.52
CA ALA A 111 1.95 -15.13 39.27
C ALA A 111 3.17 -14.48 39.95
N GLU A 112 4.30 -15.18 40.03
CA GLU A 112 5.44 -14.84 40.89
C GLU A 112 6.51 -13.94 40.23
N ARG A 113 6.35 -13.56 38.95
CA ARG A 113 7.43 -12.91 38.16
C ARG A 113 7.00 -11.70 37.31
N LEU A 114 5.84 -11.11 37.61
CA LEU A 114 5.24 -9.99 36.86
C LEU A 114 5.52 -8.60 37.46
N ASP A 115 6.44 -8.49 38.42
CA ASP A 115 6.86 -7.22 39.04
C ASP A 115 8.04 -6.57 38.28
N ASP A 116 8.22 -6.88 36.99
CA ASP A 116 9.28 -6.30 36.16
C ASP A 116 8.93 -4.82 35.88
N ASP A 117 9.73 -3.92 36.45
CA ASP A 117 9.63 -2.45 36.35
C ASP A 117 9.65 -1.90 34.89
N ARG A 118 9.88 -2.80 33.92
CA ARG A 118 9.67 -2.59 32.48
C ARG A 118 8.26 -2.09 32.13
N ASP A 119 7.27 -2.37 32.97
CA ASP A 119 5.85 -2.11 32.71
C ASP A 119 5.40 -0.64 32.85
N GLN A 120 6.18 0.20 33.54
CA GLN A 120 5.74 1.56 33.88
C GLN A 120 6.10 2.60 32.81
N SER A 121 7.23 2.45 32.11
CA SER A 121 7.72 3.49 31.20
C SER A 121 7.20 3.31 29.76
N LEU A 122 6.26 4.18 29.37
CA LEU A 122 5.73 4.26 28.00
C LEU A 122 6.86 4.48 26.97
N SER A 123 7.91 5.23 27.32
CA SER A 123 9.08 5.47 26.48
C SER A 123 9.82 4.18 26.14
N ARG A 124 10.05 3.29 27.11
CA ARG A 124 10.72 2.01 26.88
C ARG A 124 9.88 1.09 26.02
N LEU A 125 8.55 1.06 26.25
CA LEU A 125 7.62 0.33 25.41
C LEU A 125 7.71 0.81 23.95
N LEU A 126 7.61 2.12 23.74
CA LEU A 126 7.75 2.71 22.41
C LEU A 126 9.09 2.33 21.77
N THR A 127 10.22 2.45 22.47
CA THR A 127 11.52 2.08 21.90
C THR A 127 11.59 0.61 21.46
N ILE A 128 10.99 -0.31 22.23
CA ILE A 128 10.97 -1.74 21.90
C ILE A 128 10.04 -2.05 20.72
N THR A 129 8.87 -1.40 20.67
CA THR A 129 7.85 -1.72 19.65
C THR A 129 7.99 -0.91 18.37
N MET A 130 8.63 0.26 18.40
CA MET A 130 8.72 1.17 17.25
C MET A 130 9.33 0.53 16.03
N LEU A 131 10.43 -0.23 16.18
CA LEU A 131 11.11 -0.81 15.03
C LEU A 131 10.28 -1.92 14.35
N PRO A 132 9.70 -2.90 15.07
CA PRO A 132 8.76 -3.84 14.46
C PRO A 132 7.56 -3.16 13.81
N PHE A 133 6.98 -2.15 14.47
CA PHE A 133 5.86 -1.38 13.89
C PHE A 133 6.28 -0.71 12.60
N LEU A 134 7.43 -0.04 12.57
CA LEU A 134 7.92 0.68 11.40
C LEU A 134 8.25 -0.27 10.24
N ALA A 135 8.80 -1.45 10.52
CA ALA A 135 9.05 -2.45 9.51
C ALA A 135 7.74 -2.95 8.87
N VAL A 136 6.73 -3.24 9.69
CA VAL A 136 5.38 -3.58 9.22
C VAL A 136 4.80 -2.42 8.41
N TYR A 137 4.91 -1.19 8.92
CA TYR A 137 4.41 0.03 8.27
C TYR A 137 5.05 0.24 6.89
N ALA A 138 6.36 0.05 6.78
CA ALA A 138 7.10 0.12 5.52
C ALA A 138 6.72 -1.03 4.57
N SER A 139 6.56 -2.26 5.08
CA SER A 139 6.26 -3.44 4.25
C SER A 139 4.89 -3.38 3.54
N PHE A 140 3.94 -2.66 4.12
CA PHE A 140 2.62 -2.43 3.55
C PHE A 140 2.50 -1.08 2.81
N GLY A 141 3.62 -0.41 2.54
CA GLY A 141 3.64 0.79 1.72
C GLY A 141 3.07 2.04 2.39
N TYR A 142 2.75 2.01 3.69
CA TYR A 142 2.25 3.20 4.40
C TYR A 142 3.30 4.33 4.49
N VAL A 143 4.58 4.02 4.34
CA VAL A 143 5.64 5.04 4.16
C VAL A 143 5.51 5.73 2.80
N ASN A 144 5.07 5.01 1.76
CA ASN A 144 4.91 5.58 0.43
C ASN A 144 3.73 6.56 0.39
N SER A 145 2.68 6.36 1.20
CA SER A 145 1.59 7.33 1.32
C SER A 145 2.08 8.68 1.86
N PHE A 146 2.98 8.69 2.85
CA PHE A 146 3.63 9.92 3.33
C PHE A 146 4.38 10.65 2.22
N VAL A 147 5.15 9.91 1.42
CA VAL A 147 5.90 10.48 0.30
C VAL A 147 4.96 10.99 -0.79
N HIS A 148 3.88 10.26 -1.06
CA HIS A 148 2.86 10.67 -2.01
C HIS A 148 2.18 11.97 -1.56
N ASP A 149 1.68 12.03 -0.33
CA ASP A 149 1.04 13.23 0.22
C ASP A 149 1.99 14.42 0.27
N LEU A 150 3.26 14.18 0.61
CA LEU A 150 4.29 15.20 0.55
C LEU A 150 4.52 15.67 -0.90
N ALA A 151 4.63 14.76 -1.85
CA ALA A 151 4.81 15.12 -3.26
C ALA A 151 3.63 15.97 -3.74
N MET A 152 2.40 15.53 -3.45
CA MET A 152 1.16 16.26 -3.75
C MET A 152 1.15 17.66 -3.12
N MET A 153 1.52 17.79 -1.85
CA MET A 153 1.60 19.09 -1.17
C MET A 153 2.71 19.97 -1.77
N SER A 154 3.85 19.37 -2.13
CA SER A 154 5.01 20.09 -2.66
C SER A 154 4.78 20.63 -4.08
N VAL A 155 3.87 20.01 -4.85
CA VAL A 155 3.43 20.55 -6.15
C VAL A 155 2.92 21.99 -6.00
N THR A 156 2.24 22.31 -4.89
CA THR A 156 1.71 23.66 -4.65
C THR A 156 2.73 24.66 -4.14
N SER A 157 3.78 24.20 -3.44
CA SER A 157 4.74 25.09 -2.78
C SER A 157 6.03 25.32 -3.58
N ILE A 158 6.58 24.28 -4.23
CA ILE A 158 7.91 24.30 -4.85
C ILE A 158 7.86 23.94 -6.35
N GLY A 159 6.79 23.28 -6.81
CA GLY A 159 6.66 22.75 -8.17
C GLY A 159 7.07 21.28 -8.29
N LEU A 160 6.62 20.61 -9.37
CA LEU A 160 6.57 19.13 -9.50
C LEU A 160 7.92 18.39 -9.52
N ALA A 161 9.05 19.03 -9.82
CA ALA A 161 10.20 18.31 -10.39
C ALA A 161 11.40 18.05 -9.44
N THR A 162 11.59 18.78 -8.34
CA THR A 162 12.91 18.79 -7.68
C THR A 162 13.08 17.76 -6.56
N LEU A 163 12.08 17.58 -5.70
CA LEU A 163 12.25 16.81 -4.45
C LEU A 163 12.52 15.31 -4.63
N LEU A 164 11.70 14.63 -5.44
CA LEU A 164 11.81 13.19 -5.64
C LEU A 164 13.04 12.82 -6.46
N GLN A 165 13.47 13.71 -7.36
CA GLN A 165 14.64 13.50 -8.20
C GLN A 165 15.93 13.57 -7.37
N ASP A 166 16.01 14.50 -6.41
CA ASP A 166 17.16 14.70 -5.53
C ASP A 166 17.32 13.56 -4.50
N LEU A 167 16.21 12.94 -4.08
CA LEU A 167 16.21 11.83 -3.12
C LEU A 167 16.34 10.45 -3.76
N ASN A 168 16.24 10.35 -5.09
CA ASN A 168 16.28 9.06 -5.77
C ASN A 168 17.73 8.59 -5.98
N PRO A 169 18.17 7.47 -5.35
CA PRO A 169 19.54 6.98 -5.52
C PRO A 169 19.83 6.49 -6.95
N THR A 170 18.82 6.19 -7.77
CA THR A 170 19.06 5.62 -9.10
C THR A 170 19.38 6.66 -10.18
N THR A 171 19.21 7.95 -9.88
CA THR A 171 19.40 9.03 -10.87
C THR A 171 20.87 9.32 -11.16
N SER A 172 21.75 9.18 -10.17
CA SER A 172 23.18 9.46 -10.33
C SER A 172 24.05 8.72 -9.30
N THR A 173 25.29 8.42 -9.66
CA THR A 173 26.29 7.85 -8.74
C THR A 173 26.49 8.73 -7.50
N MET A 174 26.40 10.05 -7.65
CA MET A 174 26.49 10.99 -6.52
C MET A 174 25.30 10.86 -5.57
N ALA A 175 24.10 10.61 -6.07
CA ALA A 175 22.92 10.35 -5.22
C ALA A 175 23.10 9.07 -4.39
N ILE A 176 23.64 7.99 -4.98
CA ILE A 176 23.99 6.75 -4.23
C ILE A 176 24.96 7.05 -3.09
N VAL A 177 26.03 7.81 -3.38
CA VAL A 177 27.04 8.18 -2.37
C VAL A 177 26.42 9.06 -1.28
N ALA A 178 25.56 10.02 -1.64
CA ALA A 178 24.88 10.88 -0.70
C ALA A 178 23.92 10.11 0.22
N VAL A 179 23.08 9.23 -0.33
CA VAL A 179 22.20 8.33 0.45
C VAL A 179 23.03 7.47 1.38
N GLY A 180 24.11 6.84 0.88
CA GLY A 180 25.01 6.03 1.69
C GLY A 180 25.66 6.81 2.83
N ALA A 181 26.12 8.05 2.57
CA ALA A 181 26.69 8.93 3.57
C ALA A 181 25.68 9.31 4.66
N VAL A 182 24.42 9.59 4.29
CA VAL A 182 23.34 9.89 5.25
C VAL A 182 22.99 8.67 6.10
N ILE A 183 22.90 7.47 5.51
CA ILE A 183 22.67 6.22 6.24
C ILE A 183 23.78 5.98 7.28
N VAL A 184 25.05 6.13 6.86
CA VAL A 184 26.20 6.00 7.78
C VAL A 184 26.18 7.08 8.85
N GLY A 185 25.86 8.34 8.49
CA GLY A 185 25.74 9.45 9.43
C GLY A 185 24.68 9.20 10.50
N LEU A 186 23.48 8.77 10.10
CA LEU A 186 22.39 8.43 11.02
C LEU A 186 22.75 7.23 11.91
N PHE A 187 23.41 6.21 11.37
CA PHE A 187 23.90 5.08 12.15
C PHE A 187 24.90 5.51 13.23
N LEU A 188 25.87 6.36 12.87
CA LEU A 188 26.84 6.91 13.82
C LEU A 188 26.17 7.81 14.86
N ALA A 189 25.22 8.64 14.45
CA ALA A 189 24.45 9.50 15.35
C ALA A 189 23.65 8.69 16.37
N ARG A 190 22.93 7.65 15.90
CA ARG A 190 22.24 6.67 16.77
C ARG A 190 23.20 6.08 17.78
N ARG A 191 24.33 5.52 17.31
CA ARG A 191 25.30 4.86 18.18
C ARG A 191 25.97 5.84 19.17
N GLY A 192 26.13 7.10 18.79
CA GLY A 192 26.59 8.17 19.68
C GLY A 192 25.57 8.47 20.78
N LEU A 193 24.29 8.52 20.40
CA LEU A 193 23.20 8.84 21.30
C LEU A 193 22.87 7.72 22.28
N ASP A 194 22.96 6.45 21.88
CA ASP A 194 22.86 5.29 22.77
C ASP A 194 23.89 5.40 23.91
N ARG A 195 25.15 5.69 23.55
CA ARG A 195 26.22 5.87 24.55
C ARG A 195 25.97 7.06 25.47
N LEU A 196 25.30 8.09 24.98
CA LEU A 196 24.98 9.27 25.78
C LEU A 196 23.80 8.98 26.73
N LEU A 197 22.80 8.24 26.27
CA LEU A 197 21.68 7.74 27.06
C LEU A 197 22.14 6.82 28.19
N ASP A 198 23.08 5.91 27.91
CA ASP A 198 23.71 5.04 28.92
C ASP A 198 24.39 5.85 30.04
N ARG A 199 24.92 7.03 29.71
CA ARG A 199 25.58 7.92 30.68
C ARG A 199 24.62 8.86 31.37
N ARG A 200 23.56 9.29 30.69
CA ARG A 200 22.61 10.31 31.14
C ARG A 200 21.20 9.94 30.66
N PRO A 201 20.44 9.15 31.43
CA PRO A 201 19.06 8.85 31.08
C PRO A 201 18.24 10.14 31.13
N ASN A 202 17.93 10.70 29.97
CA ASN A 202 17.10 11.89 29.82
C ASN A 202 16.01 11.59 28.78
N VAL A 203 14.77 11.94 29.11
CA VAL A 203 13.61 11.80 28.22
C VAL A 203 13.84 12.50 26.88
N VAL A 204 14.44 13.69 26.88
CA VAL A 204 14.71 14.45 25.64
C VAL A 204 15.67 13.68 24.74
N LEU A 205 16.76 13.13 25.31
CA LEU A 205 17.70 12.31 24.54
C LEU A 205 17.03 11.04 24.01
N GLY A 206 16.10 10.47 24.78
CA GLY A 206 15.30 9.31 24.36
C GLY A 206 14.43 9.65 23.15
N ILE A 207 13.72 10.78 23.18
CA ILE A 207 12.92 11.24 22.04
C ILE A 207 13.79 11.46 20.81
N VAL A 208 14.93 12.16 20.95
CA VAL A 208 15.88 12.37 19.84
C VAL A 208 16.37 11.04 19.29
N ALA A 209 16.62 10.04 20.14
CA ALA A 209 17.07 8.71 19.71
C ALA A 209 16.02 7.99 18.89
N VAL A 210 14.75 8.05 19.33
CA VAL A 210 13.64 7.48 18.57
C VAL A 210 13.50 8.18 17.20
N VAL A 211 13.65 9.50 17.13
CA VAL A 211 13.56 10.25 15.86
C VAL A 211 14.70 9.91 14.91
N ILE A 212 15.94 9.80 15.42
CA ILE A 212 17.10 9.38 14.62
C ILE A 212 16.91 7.93 14.13
N GLU A 213 16.43 7.03 15.00
CA GLU A 213 16.15 5.64 14.64
C GLU A 213 15.06 5.55 13.57
N ALA A 214 13.96 6.29 13.72
CA ALA A 214 12.90 6.36 12.73
C ALA A 214 13.40 6.96 11.40
N SER A 215 14.24 8.00 11.45
CA SER A 215 14.84 8.60 10.25
C SER A 215 15.74 7.60 9.52
N PHE A 216 16.56 6.86 10.27
CA PHE A 216 17.42 5.80 9.75
C PHE A 216 16.60 4.70 9.07
N LEU A 217 15.56 4.21 9.74
CA LEU A 217 14.72 3.15 9.19
C LEU A 217 13.89 3.64 8.00
N LEU A 218 13.42 4.89 8.01
CA LEU A 218 12.70 5.51 6.89
C LEU A 218 13.58 5.62 5.65
N ILE A 219 14.82 6.14 5.79
CA ILE A 219 15.74 6.22 4.64
C ILE A 219 16.10 4.83 4.11
N VAL A 220 16.28 3.84 5.00
CA VAL A 220 16.54 2.45 4.60
C VAL A 220 15.34 1.86 3.87
N ALA A 221 14.12 2.11 4.33
CA ALA A 221 12.91 1.65 3.65
C ALA A 221 12.76 2.29 2.26
N LEU A 222 12.84 3.63 2.18
CA LEU A 222 12.70 4.38 0.92
C LEU A 222 13.78 4.02 -0.09
N SER A 223 15.04 3.94 0.35
CA SER A 223 16.16 3.57 -0.52
C SER A 223 16.14 2.08 -0.86
N GLY A 224 15.72 1.24 0.08
CA GLY A 224 15.66 -0.21 -0.07
C GLY A 224 14.73 -0.63 -1.21
N PHE A 225 13.52 -0.06 -1.29
CA PHE A 225 12.61 -0.35 -2.40
C PHE A 225 13.19 0.02 -3.76
N ARG A 226 13.84 1.19 -3.86
CA ARG A 226 14.50 1.63 -5.10
C ARG A 226 15.70 0.77 -5.47
N LEU A 227 16.47 0.32 -4.49
CA LEU A 227 17.58 -0.60 -4.70
C LEU A 227 17.09 -1.98 -5.15
N VAL A 228 15.99 -2.48 -4.59
CA VAL A 228 15.38 -3.74 -5.03
C VAL A 228 14.86 -3.61 -6.47
N GLU A 229 14.18 -2.51 -6.80
CA GLU A 229 13.72 -2.22 -8.17
C GLU A 229 14.92 -2.15 -9.15
N ALA A 230 15.96 -1.38 -8.81
CA ALA A 230 17.17 -1.30 -9.61
C ALA A 230 17.89 -2.65 -9.74
N PHE A 231 17.89 -3.46 -8.68
CA PHE A 231 18.46 -4.80 -8.70
C PHE A 231 17.64 -5.76 -9.57
N GLN A 232 16.31 -5.67 -9.54
CA GLN A 232 15.43 -6.44 -10.42
C GLN A 232 15.64 -6.06 -11.89
N LEU A 233 15.72 -4.77 -12.21
CA LEU A 233 16.05 -4.29 -13.56
C LEU A 233 17.43 -4.80 -14.00
N TRP A 234 18.42 -4.70 -13.12
CA TRP A 234 19.76 -5.23 -13.38
C TRP A 234 19.77 -6.75 -13.59
N LEU A 235 18.97 -7.52 -12.84
CA LEU A 235 18.85 -8.97 -13.01
C LEU A 235 18.18 -9.31 -14.36
N ASN A 236 17.14 -8.56 -14.72
CA ASN A 236 16.39 -8.76 -15.97
C ASN A 236 17.25 -8.47 -17.20
N ASP A 237 18.18 -7.53 -17.11
CA ASP A 237 19.11 -7.18 -18.20
C ASP A 237 20.25 -8.21 -18.39
N ARG A 238 20.42 -9.17 -17.48
CA ARG A 238 21.57 -10.08 -17.47
C ARG A 238 21.21 -11.46 -18.03
N ALA A 239 22.26 -12.18 -18.43
CA ALA A 239 22.18 -13.57 -18.92
C ALA A 239 21.54 -14.56 -17.91
N VAL A 240 21.37 -14.17 -16.65
CA VAL A 240 20.66 -14.99 -15.66
C VAL A 240 19.20 -15.19 -16.08
N HIS A 241 18.53 -14.16 -16.60
CA HIS A 241 17.15 -14.31 -17.07
C HIS A 241 17.08 -15.27 -18.27
N SER A 242 18.00 -15.10 -19.24
CA SER A 242 18.06 -16.00 -20.39
C SER A 242 18.45 -17.44 -20.02
N TRP A 243 19.22 -17.66 -18.94
CA TRP A 243 19.50 -19.00 -18.42
C TRP A 243 18.28 -19.63 -17.75
N ILE A 244 17.49 -18.84 -17.02
CA ILE A 244 16.22 -19.30 -16.44
C ILE A 244 15.26 -19.68 -17.57
N ASP A 245 15.14 -18.84 -18.61
CA ASP A 245 14.30 -19.12 -19.78
C ASP A 245 14.76 -20.40 -20.49
N ALA A 246 16.07 -20.58 -20.70
CA ALA A 246 16.63 -21.80 -21.28
C ALA A 246 16.37 -23.04 -20.42
N ALA A 247 16.47 -22.93 -19.09
CA ALA A 247 16.18 -24.02 -18.18
C ALA A 247 14.69 -24.41 -18.20
N ILE A 248 13.79 -23.42 -18.25
CA ILE A 248 12.34 -23.66 -18.39
C ILE A 248 12.03 -24.34 -19.73
N GLN A 249 12.66 -23.91 -20.82
CA GLN A 249 12.51 -24.53 -22.14
C GLN A 249 13.03 -25.97 -22.18
N LEU A 250 14.15 -26.26 -21.52
CA LEU A 250 14.66 -27.63 -21.43
C LEU A 250 13.71 -28.52 -20.62
N LEU A 251 13.18 -28.01 -19.50
CA LEU A 251 12.22 -28.72 -18.67
C LEU A 251 10.90 -28.97 -19.41
N SER A 252 10.46 -28.04 -20.26
CA SER A 252 9.23 -28.18 -21.04
C SER A 252 9.35 -29.29 -22.08
N GLN A 253 10.51 -29.40 -22.74
CA GLN A 253 10.82 -30.50 -23.65
C GLN A 253 10.82 -31.86 -22.94
N LEU A 254 11.33 -31.90 -21.69
CA LEU A 254 11.38 -33.14 -20.92
C LEU A 254 9.99 -33.61 -20.46
N LEU A 255 9.15 -32.68 -19.98
CA LEU A 255 7.83 -33.00 -19.43
C LEU A 255 6.71 -33.09 -20.47
N HIS A 256 6.97 -32.74 -21.74
CA HIS A 256 5.96 -32.67 -22.81
C HIS A 256 4.73 -31.82 -22.44
N ILE A 257 4.93 -30.84 -21.55
CA ILE A 257 3.95 -29.85 -21.15
C ILE A 257 4.54 -28.50 -21.55
N ASP A 258 3.72 -27.61 -22.12
CA ASP A 258 4.10 -26.23 -22.40
C ASP A 258 4.25 -25.45 -21.08
N LEU A 259 5.30 -25.75 -20.31
CA LEU A 259 5.64 -25.10 -19.06
C LEU A 259 5.75 -23.58 -19.20
N PRO A 260 6.25 -22.98 -20.30
CA PRO A 260 6.23 -21.55 -20.45
C PRO A 260 4.81 -20.99 -20.37
N VAL A 261 3.85 -21.58 -21.09
CA VAL A 261 2.46 -21.14 -21.10
C VAL A 261 1.79 -21.42 -19.75
N PHE A 262 2.02 -22.60 -19.17
CA PHE A 262 1.49 -22.94 -17.85
C PHE A 262 2.01 -21.98 -16.78
N PHE A 263 3.32 -21.69 -16.78
CA PHE A 263 3.94 -20.78 -15.83
C PHE A 263 3.42 -19.38 -16.08
N THR A 264 3.52 -18.81 -17.29
CA THR A 264 3.01 -17.45 -17.54
C THR A 264 1.52 -17.29 -17.21
N THR A 265 0.69 -18.30 -17.46
CA THR A 265 -0.75 -18.25 -17.15
C THR A 265 -1.00 -18.45 -15.66
N VAL A 266 -0.55 -19.55 -15.06
CA VAL A 266 -0.86 -19.89 -13.66
C VAL A 266 -0.05 -19.03 -12.68
N TRP A 267 1.24 -18.82 -12.96
CA TRP A 267 2.06 -17.89 -12.20
C TRP A 267 1.60 -16.45 -12.39
N GLY A 268 1.19 -16.07 -13.61
CA GLY A 268 0.58 -14.76 -13.87
C GLY A 268 -0.66 -14.54 -13.01
N ILE A 269 -1.63 -15.45 -13.07
CA ILE A 269 -2.84 -15.42 -12.21
C ILE A 269 -2.44 -15.41 -10.73
N PHE A 270 -1.46 -16.22 -10.31
CA PHE A 270 -1.02 -16.27 -8.93
C PHE A 270 -0.40 -14.94 -8.48
N VAL A 271 0.53 -14.36 -9.24
CA VAL A 271 1.26 -13.14 -8.87
C VAL A 271 0.39 -11.89 -9.02
N GLU A 272 -0.47 -11.83 -10.05
CA GLU A 272 -1.30 -10.66 -10.33
C GLU A 272 -2.60 -10.65 -9.53
N SER A 273 -3.17 -11.81 -9.20
CA SER A 273 -4.47 -11.89 -8.51
C SER A 273 -4.37 -12.48 -7.10
N VAL A 274 -3.69 -13.62 -6.93
CA VAL A 274 -3.71 -14.34 -5.63
C VAL A 274 -2.73 -13.73 -4.63
N TRP A 275 -1.53 -13.37 -5.07
CA TRP A 275 -0.46 -12.87 -4.21
C TRP A 275 -0.80 -11.51 -3.58
N PRO A 276 -1.33 -10.50 -4.31
CA PRO A 276 -1.72 -9.23 -3.72
C PRO A 276 -2.80 -9.43 -2.66
N VAL A 277 -3.73 -10.35 -2.90
CA VAL A 277 -4.78 -10.71 -1.94
C VAL A 277 -4.19 -11.36 -0.69
N LEU A 278 -3.32 -12.36 -0.84
CA LEU A 278 -2.66 -12.98 0.31
C LEU A 278 -1.83 -11.96 1.10
N TRP A 279 -1.18 -11.03 0.40
CA TRP A 279 -0.37 -9.99 1.00
C TRP A 279 -1.21 -8.94 1.74
N GLU A 280 -2.19 -8.33 1.07
CA GLU A 280 -2.97 -7.21 1.60
C GLU A 280 -4.17 -7.66 2.43
N VAL A 281 -4.93 -8.65 1.97
CA VAL A 281 -6.17 -9.07 2.66
C VAL A 281 -5.86 -9.93 3.87
N ILE A 282 -4.82 -10.78 3.81
CA ILE A 282 -4.49 -11.71 4.91
C ILE A 282 -3.31 -11.20 5.73
N SER A 283 -2.17 -10.90 5.10
CA SER A 283 -0.94 -10.68 5.85
C SER A 283 -0.98 -9.37 6.65
N GLN A 284 -1.63 -8.33 6.14
CA GLN A 284 -1.77 -7.03 6.82
C GLN A 284 -2.58 -7.12 8.14
N PRO A 285 -3.81 -7.66 8.19
CA PRO A 285 -4.52 -7.85 9.46
C PRO A 285 -3.74 -8.73 10.45
N LEU A 286 -3.08 -9.79 9.95
CA LEU A 286 -2.28 -10.69 10.79
C LEU A 286 -1.05 -10.00 11.38
N ALA A 287 -0.38 -9.16 10.60
CA ALA A 287 0.74 -8.35 11.08
C ALA A 287 0.27 -7.37 12.17
N TRP A 288 -0.84 -6.67 11.94
CA TRP A 288 -1.43 -5.78 12.95
C TRP A 288 -1.83 -6.53 14.23
N LEU A 289 -2.36 -7.74 14.10
CA LEU A 289 -2.70 -8.57 15.25
C LEU A 289 -1.45 -9.06 15.99
N ALA A 290 -0.38 -9.41 15.28
CA ALA A 290 0.91 -9.75 15.87
C ALA A 290 1.55 -8.56 16.59
N LEU A 291 1.46 -7.36 16.02
CA LEU A 291 1.89 -6.12 16.67
C LEU A 291 1.06 -5.79 17.91
N THR A 292 -0.25 -6.04 17.85
CA THR A 292 -1.15 -5.90 19.01
C THR A 292 -0.73 -6.87 20.11
N ALA A 293 -0.45 -8.12 19.75
CA ALA A 293 0.09 -9.12 20.67
C ALA A 293 1.45 -8.72 21.24
N LEU A 294 2.29 -8.02 20.47
CA LEU A 294 3.56 -7.47 20.96
C LEU A 294 3.33 -6.34 21.97
N VAL A 295 2.46 -5.38 21.69
CA VAL A 295 2.13 -4.26 22.61
C VAL A 295 1.47 -4.76 23.90
N PHE A 296 0.63 -5.79 23.79
CA PHE A 296 -0.05 -6.36 24.95
C PHE A 296 0.87 -7.32 25.72
N GLY A 297 1.71 -8.06 24.98
CA GLY A 297 2.58 -9.12 25.48
C GLY A 297 3.94 -8.65 25.97
N SER A 298 4.38 -7.43 25.65
CA SER A 298 5.57 -6.81 26.22
C SER A 298 5.52 -6.72 27.76
N ARG A 299 4.32 -6.81 28.35
CA ARG A 299 4.09 -6.89 29.80
C ARG A 299 4.23 -8.29 30.40
N VAL A 300 4.28 -9.34 29.58
CA VAL A 300 3.95 -10.68 30.06
C VAL A 300 5.02 -11.70 29.75
N LEU A 301 5.62 -11.66 28.56
CA LEU A 301 6.40 -12.80 28.13
C LEU A 301 7.79 -12.36 27.69
N SER A 302 8.76 -12.62 28.57
CA SER A 302 9.95 -13.32 28.11
C SER A 302 9.49 -14.64 27.46
N LEU A 303 9.05 -14.58 26.19
CA LEU A 303 8.62 -15.73 25.39
C LEU A 303 9.76 -16.75 25.22
N GLN A 304 11.01 -16.30 25.39
CA GLN A 304 12.17 -17.17 25.54
C GLN A 304 12.02 -18.10 26.75
N ASP A 305 11.46 -17.63 27.86
CA ASP A 305 11.37 -18.40 29.12
C ASP A 305 10.26 -19.44 29.14
N LEU A 306 9.17 -19.21 28.38
CA LEU A 306 8.12 -20.21 28.16
C LEU A 306 8.59 -21.43 27.36
N TRP A 307 9.74 -21.33 26.68
CA TRP A 307 10.29 -22.41 25.85
C TRP A 307 11.63 -22.94 26.37
N THR A 308 12.39 -22.18 27.17
CA THR A 308 13.51 -22.72 27.95
C THR A 308 13.06 -23.56 29.14
N GLN A 309 11.79 -23.52 29.55
CA GLN A 309 11.20 -24.48 30.49
C GLN A 309 10.93 -25.88 29.90
N THR A 310 11.72 -26.31 28.90
CA THR A 310 11.90 -27.74 28.67
C THR A 310 13.04 -28.18 29.60
N PRO A 311 12.81 -28.92 30.69
CA PRO A 311 13.81 -29.15 31.74
C PRO A 311 15.06 -29.95 31.29
N GLU A 312 15.14 -30.39 30.03
CA GLU A 312 16.21 -31.27 29.54
C GLU A 312 17.07 -30.69 28.41
N GLN A 313 16.77 -29.52 27.85
CA GLN A 313 17.57 -28.98 26.74
C GLN A 313 18.79 -28.18 27.23
N GLN A 314 19.74 -28.97 27.73
CA GLN A 314 21.16 -28.72 27.83
C GLN A 314 21.68 -27.87 26.66
N SER A 315 22.19 -26.67 26.98
CA SER A 315 23.51 -26.19 26.53
C SER A 315 23.99 -26.55 25.12
N THR A 316 23.16 -26.39 24.08
CA THR A 316 23.71 -26.23 22.73
C THR A 316 24.37 -24.86 22.65
N PRO A 317 25.66 -24.76 22.25
CA PRO A 317 26.34 -23.48 22.11
C PRO A 317 25.53 -22.62 21.13
N THR A 318 25.09 -21.45 21.60
CA THR A 318 24.32 -20.51 20.81
C THR A 318 25.06 -20.23 19.49
N ARG A 319 24.35 -20.13 18.36
CA ARG A 319 24.95 -19.79 17.05
C ARG A 319 25.86 -18.55 17.13
N LEU A 320 25.60 -17.64 18.07
CA LEU A 320 26.47 -16.51 18.41
C LEU A 320 27.87 -16.92 18.89
N ALA A 321 28.01 -17.99 19.68
CA ALA A 321 29.32 -18.53 20.07
C ALA A 321 30.06 -19.08 18.83
N GLN A 322 29.37 -19.80 17.95
CA GLN A 322 29.95 -20.30 16.69
C GLN A 322 30.36 -19.16 15.74
N ILE A 323 29.57 -18.10 15.62
CA ILE A 323 29.91 -16.92 14.81
C ILE A 323 31.09 -16.15 15.44
N ARG A 324 31.15 -16.09 16.78
CA ARG A 324 32.25 -15.45 17.50
C ARG A 324 33.56 -16.22 17.31
N ASP A 325 33.51 -17.54 17.27
CA ASP A 325 34.65 -18.40 16.94
C ASP A 325 35.08 -18.24 15.48
N GLN A 326 34.13 -18.12 14.54
CA GLN A 326 34.44 -17.83 13.12
C GLN A 326 35.02 -16.41 12.92
N LEU A 327 34.58 -15.42 13.70
CA LEU A 327 35.13 -14.06 13.70
C LEU A 327 36.55 -14.01 14.27
N ALA A 328 36.87 -14.86 15.24
CA ALA A 328 38.22 -15.00 15.77
C ALA A 328 39.19 -15.53 14.70
N GLN A 329 38.72 -16.38 13.79
CA GLN A 329 39.52 -17.00 12.73
C GLN A 329 39.58 -16.17 11.42
N ALA A 330 38.65 -15.23 11.18
CA ALA A 330 38.66 -14.40 9.97
C ALA A 330 39.64 -13.23 10.07
N SER A 331 40.50 -13.03 9.06
CA SER A 331 41.39 -11.86 8.92
C SER A 331 40.93 -10.90 7.80
N GLY A 332 41.25 -9.61 7.93
CA GLY A 332 41.05 -8.59 6.89
C GLY A 332 39.61 -8.14 6.63
N LEU A 333 39.27 -7.90 5.36
CA LEU A 333 37.98 -7.36 4.88
C LEU A 333 36.78 -8.24 5.31
N ARG A 334 36.99 -9.57 5.36
CA ARG A 334 35.98 -10.53 5.82
C ARG A 334 35.59 -10.31 7.28
N ARG A 335 36.53 -9.91 8.15
CA ARG A 335 36.22 -9.56 9.55
C ARG A 335 35.39 -8.28 9.62
N ALA A 336 35.68 -7.28 8.79
CA ALA A 336 34.90 -6.05 8.73
C ALA A 336 33.47 -6.33 8.23
N VAL A 337 33.33 -7.08 7.13
CA VAL A 337 32.02 -7.48 6.58
C VAL A 337 31.24 -8.33 7.57
N LEU A 338 31.85 -9.36 8.17
CA LEU A 338 31.17 -10.20 9.17
C LEU A 338 30.82 -9.43 10.45
N ARG A 339 31.57 -8.38 10.80
CA ARG A 339 31.24 -7.52 11.95
C ARG A 339 30.09 -6.58 11.63
N VAL A 340 30.04 -6.04 10.41
CA VAL A 340 28.90 -5.25 9.93
C VAL A 340 27.66 -6.14 9.79
N GLN A 341 27.80 -7.31 9.17
CA GLN A 341 26.74 -8.30 9.03
C GLN A 341 26.26 -8.78 10.40
N GLY A 342 27.17 -9.15 11.30
CA GLY A 342 26.84 -9.54 12.67
C GLY A 342 26.14 -8.42 13.43
N ALA A 343 26.61 -7.17 13.33
CA ALA A 343 25.97 -6.04 14.00
C ALA A 343 24.59 -5.70 13.43
N PHE A 344 24.41 -5.80 12.10
CA PHE A 344 23.15 -5.47 11.43
C PHE A 344 22.12 -6.59 11.59
N PHE A 345 22.50 -7.85 11.31
CA PHE A 345 21.59 -8.99 11.39
C PHE A 345 21.28 -9.42 12.83
N SER A 346 22.22 -9.27 13.79
CA SER A 346 21.92 -9.57 15.20
C SER A 346 20.89 -8.60 15.76
N ASP A 347 20.96 -7.31 15.43
CA ASP A 347 19.99 -6.30 15.89
C ASP A 347 18.61 -6.52 15.24
N ILE A 348 18.59 -7.03 14.00
CA ILE A 348 17.37 -7.44 13.30
C ILE A 348 16.75 -8.66 14.00
N ASP A 349 17.50 -9.75 14.19
CA ASP A 349 16.99 -10.98 14.79
C ASP A 349 16.42 -10.69 16.20
N ASP A 350 17.15 -9.98 17.05
CA ASP A 350 16.70 -9.68 18.42
C ASP A 350 15.39 -8.86 18.46
N LYS A 351 15.15 -8.00 17.45
CA LYS A 351 13.97 -7.14 17.40
C LYS A 351 12.76 -7.76 16.69
N TYR A 352 12.97 -8.59 15.68
CA TYR A 352 11.88 -9.20 14.92
C TYR A 352 11.43 -10.55 15.46
N LEU A 353 12.31 -11.28 16.16
CA LEU A 353 11.96 -12.55 16.78
C LEU A 353 10.71 -12.43 17.67
N PRO A 354 10.58 -11.46 18.59
CA PRO A 354 9.36 -11.30 19.40
C PRO A 354 8.08 -11.20 18.57
N THR A 355 8.11 -10.44 17.47
CA THR A 355 6.97 -10.28 16.56
C THR A 355 6.62 -11.58 15.84
N TRP A 356 7.63 -12.31 15.36
CA TRP A 356 7.43 -13.62 14.76
C TRP A 356 6.80 -14.62 15.74
N TRP A 357 7.22 -14.59 17.00
CA TRP A 357 6.64 -15.44 18.04
C TRP A 357 5.21 -15.03 18.40
N ALA A 358 4.94 -13.73 18.46
CA ALA A 358 3.59 -13.20 18.64
C ALA A 358 2.66 -13.66 17.49
N LEU A 359 3.15 -13.61 16.25
CA LEU A 359 2.43 -14.13 15.09
C LEU A 359 2.17 -15.64 15.22
N LYS A 360 3.19 -16.43 15.59
CA LYS A 360 3.03 -17.87 15.80
C LYS A 360 2.01 -18.20 16.90
N LEU A 361 1.95 -17.38 17.96
CA LEU A 361 0.95 -17.51 19.03
C LEU A 361 -0.46 -17.29 18.49
N VAL A 362 -0.66 -16.24 17.69
CA VAL A 362 -1.93 -15.93 17.05
C VAL A 362 -2.35 -17.05 16.09
N LEU A 363 -1.44 -17.54 15.24
CA LEU A 363 -1.71 -18.64 14.32
C LEU A 363 -2.07 -19.95 15.04
N ARG A 364 -1.55 -20.15 16.26
CA ARG A 364 -1.85 -21.33 17.08
C ARG A 364 -3.27 -21.32 17.69
N ALA A 365 -3.98 -20.19 17.66
CA ALA A 365 -5.37 -20.10 18.10
C ALA A 365 -6.35 -20.91 17.22
N GLY A 366 -5.94 -21.22 15.98
CA GLY A 366 -6.72 -21.97 15.00
C GLY A 366 -7.17 -21.11 13.83
N TRP A 367 -7.46 -21.75 12.69
CA TRP A 367 -7.80 -21.07 11.44
C TRP A 367 -9.18 -20.42 11.47
N LEU A 368 -10.13 -21.00 12.20
CA LEU A 368 -11.49 -20.47 12.28
C LEU A 368 -11.59 -19.08 12.94
N PRO A 369 -11.09 -18.84 14.18
CA PRO A 369 -11.11 -17.50 14.78
C PRO A 369 -10.25 -16.51 14.00
N LEU A 370 -9.14 -16.99 13.41
CA LEU A 370 -8.26 -16.19 12.57
C LEU A 370 -8.96 -15.69 11.30
N GLY A 371 -9.60 -16.60 10.57
CA GLY A 371 -10.39 -16.26 9.38
C GLY A 371 -11.52 -15.31 9.72
N ALA A 372 -12.23 -15.54 10.83
CA ALA A 372 -13.29 -14.64 11.28
C ALA A 372 -12.76 -13.23 11.60
N PHE A 373 -11.60 -13.12 12.25
CA PHE A 373 -10.94 -11.84 12.49
C PHE A 373 -10.52 -11.15 11.18
N VAL A 374 -9.85 -11.86 10.26
CA VAL A 374 -9.41 -11.31 8.98
C VAL A 374 -10.61 -10.79 8.19
N THR A 375 -11.71 -11.54 8.13
CA THR A 375 -12.95 -11.09 7.49
C THR A 375 -13.55 -9.86 8.18
N ALA A 376 -13.64 -9.84 9.51
CA ALA A 376 -14.15 -8.67 10.24
C ALA A 376 -13.29 -7.42 10.00
N TYR A 377 -11.96 -7.58 10.02
CA TYR A 377 -11.02 -6.48 9.81
C TYR A 377 -11.17 -5.88 8.42
N ASN A 378 -11.24 -6.72 7.39
CA ASN A 378 -11.42 -6.26 6.02
C ASN A 378 -12.82 -5.68 5.78
N LEU A 379 -13.88 -6.19 6.44
CA LEU A 379 -15.21 -5.57 6.39
C LEU A 379 -15.20 -4.15 6.96
N VAL A 380 -14.50 -3.93 8.08
CA VAL A 380 -14.35 -2.58 8.65
C VAL A 380 -13.57 -1.67 7.71
N ARG A 381 -12.45 -2.15 7.13
CA ARG A 381 -11.68 -1.41 6.12
C ARG A 381 -12.54 -1.01 4.91
N LEU A 382 -13.21 -1.98 4.29
CA LEU A 382 -14.06 -1.77 3.12
C LEU A 382 -15.22 -0.81 3.41
N SER A 383 -15.81 -0.89 4.62
CA SER A 383 -16.84 0.08 5.03
C SER A 383 -16.31 1.51 5.09
N GLY A 384 -15.03 1.67 5.44
CA GLY A 384 -14.31 2.94 5.44
C GLY A 384 -14.12 3.51 4.05
N GLU A 385 -13.58 2.69 3.14
CA GLU A 385 -13.39 3.04 1.73
C GLU A 385 -14.74 3.41 1.09
N TRP A 386 -15.80 2.64 1.34
CA TRP A 386 -17.12 2.96 0.83
C TRP A 386 -17.67 4.27 1.40
N LEU A 387 -17.50 4.52 2.70
CA LEU A 387 -17.93 5.77 3.35
C LEU A 387 -17.16 6.97 2.79
N GLU A 388 -15.86 6.83 2.56
CA GLU A 388 -15.02 7.83 1.92
C GLU A 388 -15.56 8.20 0.53
N VAL A 389 -15.86 7.18 -0.29
CA VAL A 389 -16.47 7.36 -1.61
C VAL A 389 -17.83 8.08 -1.51
N GLN A 390 -18.68 7.72 -0.55
CA GLN A 390 -19.95 8.42 -0.37
C GLN A 390 -19.76 9.89 0.03
N VAL A 391 -18.76 10.18 0.87
CA VAL A 391 -18.45 11.56 1.26
C VAL A 391 -17.90 12.36 0.09
N LEU A 392 -17.00 11.78 -0.72
CA LEU A 392 -16.53 12.41 -1.96
C LEU A 392 -17.67 12.67 -2.94
N ARG A 393 -18.58 11.72 -3.12
CA ARG A 393 -19.79 11.91 -3.95
C ARG A 393 -20.71 13.00 -3.40
N ALA A 394 -20.83 13.12 -2.08
CA ALA A 394 -21.64 14.15 -1.43
C ALA A 394 -21.02 15.55 -1.54
N ILE A 395 -19.69 15.65 -1.49
CA ILE A 395 -18.94 16.89 -1.74
C ILE A 395 -19.08 17.31 -3.21
N GLY A 396 -19.07 16.34 -4.14
CA GLY A 396 -19.19 16.56 -5.58
C GLY A 396 -17.84 16.80 -6.28
N GLY A 397 -17.89 17.10 -7.58
CA GLY A 397 -16.70 17.43 -8.38
C GLY A 397 -16.23 18.85 -8.13
N GLY A 398 -15.05 19.01 -7.51
CA GLY A 398 -14.37 20.28 -7.33
C GLY A 398 -13.13 20.41 -8.22
N SER A 399 -12.54 21.60 -8.25
CA SER A 399 -11.24 21.83 -8.88
C SER A 399 -10.14 21.00 -8.19
N PHE A 400 -9.02 20.78 -8.89
CA PHE A 400 -7.86 20.07 -8.34
C PHE A 400 -7.37 20.68 -7.02
N THR A 401 -7.34 22.03 -6.93
CA THR A 401 -6.92 22.74 -5.71
C THR A 401 -7.89 22.53 -4.55
N GLU A 402 -9.20 22.55 -4.81
CA GLU A 402 -10.21 22.24 -3.79
C GLU A 402 -10.09 20.78 -3.33
N GLY A 403 -9.89 19.85 -4.26
CA GLY A 403 -9.65 18.44 -3.95
C GLY A 403 -8.43 18.25 -3.05
N LEU A 404 -7.33 18.96 -3.32
CA LEU A 404 -6.12 18.90 -2.51
C LEU A 404 -6.34 19.47 -1.10
N LEU A 405 -7.14 20.53 -0.95
CA LEU A 405 -7.50 21.10 0.35
C LEU A 405 -8.45 20.21 1.16
N LEU A 406 -9.36 19.50 0.47
CA LEU A 406 -10.33 18.61 1.09
C LEU A 406 -9.76 17.22 1.37
N ALA A 407 -8.74 16.77 0.64
CA ALA A 407 -8.18 15.43 0.76
C ALA A 407 -7.80 15.05 2.22
N PRO A 408 -7.09 15.89 3.01
CA PRO A 408 -6.82 15.57 4.41
C PRO A 408 -8.10 15.42 5.25
N VAL A 409 -9.12 16.24 4.98
CA VAL A 409 -10.39 16.21 5.70
C VAL A 409 -11.16 14.94 5.39
N VAL A 410 -11.20 14.54 4.12
CA VAL A 410 -11.81 13.28 3.69
C VAL A 410 -11.06 12.09 4.30
N ALA A 411 -9.73 12.15 4.35
CA ALA A 411 -8.88 11.14 4.97
C ALA A 411 -9.14 10.96 6.48
N LEU A 412 -9.80 11.88 7.18
CA LEU A 412 -10.23 11.66 8.58
C LEU A 412 -11.10 10.41 8.73
N ILE A 413 -11.86 10.04 7.70
CA ILE A 413 -12.74 8.86 7.74
C ILE A 413 -11.89 7.59 7.89
N PRO A 414 -11.02 7.22 6.92
CA PRO A 414 -10.17 6.04 7.05
C PRO A 414 -9.16 6.16 8.21
N ASP A 415 -8.51 7.32 8.38
CA ASP A 415 -7.39 7.45 9.33
C ASP A 415 -7.82 7.63 10.79
N VAL A 416 -9.02 8.14 11.05
CA VAL A 416 -9.49 8.39 12.42
C VAL A 416 -10.62 7.44 12.79
N VAL A 417 -11.71 7.44 12.02
CA VAL A 417 -12.92 6.66 12.36
C VAL A 417 -12.66 5.17 12.15
N VAL A 418 -12.24 4.77 10.96
CA VAL A 418 -12.06 3.36 10.60
C VAL A 418 -10.89 2.77 11.37
N LEU A 419 -9.77 3.49 11.45
CA LEU A 419 -8.61 3.06 12.24
C LEU A 419 -8.96 2.86 13.72
N SER A 420 -9.76 3.75 14.33
CA SER A 420 -10.21 3.57 15.72
C SER A 420 -11.05 2.30 15.92
N ALA A 421 -11.93 1.98 14.96
CA ALA A 421 -12.71 0.75 14.97
C ALA A 421 -11.82 -0.50 14.78
N GLN A 422 -10.82 -0.43 13.90
CA GLN A 422 -9.84 -1.49 13.69
C GLN A 422 -9.01 -1.77 14.95
N LEU A 423 -8.58 -0.73 15.68
CA LEU A 423 -7.83 -0.88 16.93
C LEU A 423 -8.66 -1.58 18.02
N ALA A 424 -9.94 -1.23 18.15
CA ALA A 424 -10.86 -1.93 19.06
C ALA A 424 -11.06 -3.40 18.65
N LEU A 425 -11.22 -3.66 17.34
CA LEU A 425 -11.37 -5.01 16.80
C LEU A 425 -10.11 -5.87 17.03
N LEU A 426 -8.92 -5.30 16.84
CA LEU A 426 -7.63 -5.95 17.11
C LEU A 426 -7.53 -6.39 18.58
N GLY A 427 -7.89 -5.50 19.51
CA GLY A 427 -7.91 -5.81 20.92
C GLY A 427 -8.92 -6.91 21.28
N ALA A 428 -10.12 -6.86 20.72
CA ALA A 428 -11.15 -7.87 20.92
C ALA A 428 -10.73 -9.24 20.38
N ALA A 429 -10.11 -9.27 19.19
CA ALA A 429 -9.60 -10.49 18.58
C ALA A 429 -8.50 -11.13 19.43
N PHE A 430 -7.53 -10.34 19.91
CA PHE A 430 -6.48 -10.86 20.78
C PHE A 430 -7.03 -11.38 22.11
N THR A 431 -7.96 -10.66 22.73
CA THR A 431 -8.64 -11.09 23.95
C THR A 431 -9.32 -12.45 23.77
N ARG A 432 -9.99 -12.65 22.62
CA ARG A 432 -10.64 -13.92 22.29
C ARG A 432 -9.64 -15.06 22.10
N VAL A 433 -8.50 -14.79 21.45
CA VAL A 433 -7.39 -15.76 21.30
C VAL A 433 -6.89 -16.22 22.68
N LEU A 434 -6.72 -15.31 23.64
CA LEU A 434 -6.30 -15.66 25.00
C LEU A 434 -7.34 -16.51 25.75
N GLN A 435 -8.61 -16.11 25.70
CA GLN A 435 -9.71 -16.85 26.33
C GLN A 435 -9.83 -18.28 25.77
N GLN A 436 -9.65 -18.46 24.46
CA GLN A 436 -9.68 -19.78 23.84
C GLN A 436 -8.50 -20.65 24.30
N ARG A 437 -7.33 -20.05 24.49
CA ARG A 437 -6.16 -20.74 25.04
C ARG A 437 -6.39 -21.17 26.49
N GLU A 438 -6.91 -20.29 27.34
CA GLU A 438 -7.25 -20.58 28.74
C GLU A 438 -8.23 -21.76 28.86
N ARG A 439 -9.26 -21.79 28.00
CA ARG A 439 -10.21 -22.91 27.92
C ARG A 439 -9.54 -24.21 27.47
N SER A 440 -8.64 -24.12 26.49
CA SER A 440 -7.92 -25.28 25.94
C SER A 440 -6.95 -25.88 26.96
N ASP A 441 -6.24 -25.03 27.72
CA ASP A 441 -5.30 -25.46 28.75
C ASP A 441 -6.07 -26.03 29.97
N SER A 442 -7.21 -25.42 30.35
CA SER A 442 -8.10 -25.96 31.38
C SER A 442 -8.64 -27.35 31.02
N GLN A 443 -9.07 -27.57 29.77
CA GLN A 443 -9.55 -28.87 29.29
C GLN A 443 -8.45 -29.94 29.29
N ARG A 444 -7.22 -29.59 28.92
CA ARG A 444 -6.06 -30.51 28.93
C ARG A 444 -5.70 -30.98 30.33
N THR A 445 -5.80 -30.10 31.33
CA THR A 445 -5.56 -30.49 32.73
C THR A 445 -6.61 -31.48 33.22
N THR A 446 -7.85 -31.39 32.73
CA THR A 446 -8.94 -32.30 33.12
C THR A 446 -9.01 -33.60 32.30
N ALA A 447 -8.54 -33.62 31.05
CA ALA A 447 -8.69 -34.75 30.14
C ALA A 447 -7.31 -35.33 29.75
N SER A 448 -6.96 -36.48 30.32
CA SER A 448 -5.73 -37.23 30.01
C SER A 448 -5.74 -37.95 28.65
N VAL A 449 -6.74 -37.70 27.79
CA VAL A 449 -6.88 -38.38 26.51
C VAL A 449 -6.19 -37.58 25.39
N PRO A 450 -5.24 -38.16 24.65
CA PRO A 450 -4.59 -37.49 23.52
C PRO A 450 -5.61 -37.22 22.40
N GLY A 451 -6.04 -35.96 22.31
CA GLY A 451 -6.97 -35.50 21.27
C GLY A 451 -6.30 -35.39 19.90
N ASP A 452 -6.91 -36.04 18.90
CA ASP A 452 -6.50 -36.03 17.51
C ASP A 452 -6.66 -34.61 16.92
N ARG A 453 -5.56 -33.85 16.91
CA ARG A 453 -5.48 -32.46 16.41
C ARG A 453 -5.36 -32.42 14.88
N ARG A 454 -6.20 -33.18 14.17
CA ARG A 454 -6.33 -33.00 12.72
C ARG A 454 -7.15 -31.74 12.46
N THR A 455 -6.46 -30.61 12.27
CA THR A 455 -7.03 -29.44 11.58
C THR A 455 -7.60 -29.95 10.26
N SER A 456 -8.92 -29.94 10.12
CA SER A 456 -9.53 -30.49 8.92
C SER A 456 -9.18 -29.57 7.76
N ALA A 457 -8.65 -30.11 6.66
CA ALA A 457 -8.37 -29.34 5.45
C ALA A 457 -9.59 -28.50 4.98
N ALA A 458 -10.80 -28.94 5.34
CA ALA A 458 -12.05 -28.22 5.10
C ALA A 458 -12.11 -26.84 5.77
N GLU A 459 -11.50 -26.62 6.95
CA GLU A 459 -11.46 -25.30 7.58
C GLU A 459 -10.62 -24.32 6.77
N VAL A 460 -9.45 -24.77 6.30
CA VAL A 460 -8.54 -23.95 5.47
C VAL A 460 -9.21 -23.61 4.13
N VAL A 461 -9.86 -24.60 3.50
CA VAL A 461 -10.58 -24.39 2.23
C VAL A 461 -11.74 -23.41 2.40
N LEU A 462 -12.51 -23.51 3.50
CA LEU A 462 -13.62 -22.58 3.76
C LEU A 462 -13.11 -21.14 3.95
N VAL A 463 -12.07 -20.95 4.76
CA VAL A 463 -11.48 -19.62 4.97
C VAL A 463 -10.92 -19.06 3.66
N ALA A 464 -10.21 -19.88 2.88
CA ALA A 464 -9.71 -19.46 1.56
C ALA A 464 -10.84 -19.07 0.60
N ALA A 465 -11.94 -19.84 0.56
CA ALA A 465 -13.09 -19.54 -0.29
C ALA A 465 -13.80 -18.24 0.12
N LEU A 466 -13.95 -17.99 1.42
CA LEU A 466 -14.54 -16.74 1.93
C LEU A 466 -13.65 -15.53 1.65
N LEU A 467 -12.34 -15.68 1.79
CA LEU A 467 -11.39 -14.62 1.47
C LEU A 467 -11.37 -14.33 -0.02
N ALA A 468 -11.40 -15.35 -0.88
CA ALA A 468 -11.52 -15.18 -2.33
C ALA A 468 -12.85 -14.51 -2.72
N GLY A 469 -13.96 -14.89 -2.07
CA GLY A 469 -15.25 -14.23 -2.26
C GLY A 469 -15.22 -12.77 -1.82
N PHE A 470 -14.54 -12.47 -0.71
CA PHE A 470 -14.35 -11.10 -0.23
C PHE A 470 -13.48 -10.28 -1.19
N THR A 471 -12.40 -10.87 -1.72
CA THR A 471 -11.60 -10.26 -2.79
C THR A 471 -12.44 -9.98 -4.02
N GLY A 472 -13.27 -10.92 -4.46
CA GLY A 472 -14.19 -10.67 -5.57
C GLY A 472 -15.09 -9.47 -5.28
N LEU A 473 -15.53 -9.31 -4.02
CA LEU A 473 -16.32 -8.16 -3.59
C LEU A 473 -15.51 -6.86 -3.48
N SER A 474 -14.23 -6.93 -3.12
CA SER A 474 -13.34 -5.76 -3.10
C SER A 474 -12.89 -5.37 -4.51
N LEU A 475 -12.84 -6.31 -5.45
CA LEU A 475 -12.67 -6.01 -6.88
C LEU A 475 -13.95 -5.42 -7.50
N LEU A 476 -15.10 -5.71 -6.89
CA LEU A 476 -16.33 -4.93 -7.07
C LEU A 476 -16.30 -3.62 -6.27
N GLU A 477 -15.11 -3.16 -5.85
CA GLU A 477 -14.81 -1.81 -5.39
C GLU A 477 -15.77 -0.87 -6.11
N PRO A 478 -16.60 -0.10 -5.38
CA PRO A 478 -17.77 0.57 -5.91
C PRO A 478 -17.33 1.29 -7.15
N SER A 479 -17.64 0.67 -8.31
CA SER A 479 -16.81 0.87 -9.48
C SER A 479 -16.69 2.36 -9.66
N GLN A 480 -15.47 2.80 -9.84
CA GLN A 480 -15.13 4.02 -10.54
C GLN A 480 -15.65 3.95 -11.98
N SER A 481 -16.91 3.54 -12.15
CA SER A 481 -17.71 3.72 -13.33
C SER A 481 -18.00 5.21 -13.36
N ALA A 482 -16.95 5.97 -13.70
CA ALA A 482 -17.07 7.06 -14.63
C ALA A 482 -18.23 6.73 -15.56
N GLN A 483 -19.24 7.61 -15.62
CA GLN A 483 -20.27 7.41 -16.63
C GLN A 483 -19.59 7.52 -17.99
N GLN A 484 -19.39 6.37 -18.62
CA GLN A 484 -18.81 6.31 -19.95
C GLN A 484 -19.89 6.69 -20.94
N HIS A 485 -19.76 7.89 -21.50
CA HIS A 485 -20.65 8.39 -22.54
C HIS A 485 -19.97 8.22 -23.89
N THR A 486 -20.45 7.27 -24.70
CA THR A 486 -20.01 7.15 -26.09
C THR A 486 -20.80 8.09 -26.98
N VAL A 487 -20.11 8.98 -27.71
CA VAL A 487 -20.71 9.96 -28.61
C VAL A 487 -19.96 10.03 -29.95
N ALA A 488 -20.63 10.49 -31.00
CA ALA A 488 -20.00 10.71 -32.31
C ALA A 488 -19.37 12.12 -32.40
N VAL A 489 -18.38 12.28 -33.29
CA VAL A 489 -17.83 13.60 -33.66
C VAL A 489 -18.95 14.60 -33.99
N GLY A 490 -18.85 15.81 -33.45
CA GLY A 490 -19.83 16.89 -33.60
C GLY A 490 -20.98 16.85 -32.57
N THR A 491 -21.10 15.80 -31.77
CA THR A 491 -22.14 15.70 -30.73
C THR A 491 -21.62 16.26 -29.40
N PRO A 492 -22.21 17.34 -28.85
CA PRO A 492 -21.81 17.85 -27.55
C PRO A 492 -22.21 16.87 -26.45
N SER A 493 -21.28 16.59 -25.53
CA SER A 493 -21.49 15.75 -24.36
C SER A 493 -21.18 16.51 -23.08
N LYS A 494 -21.78 16.09 -21.97
CA LYS A 494 -21.50 16.66 -20.66
C LYS A 494 -20.33 15.90 -20.03
N LEU A 495 -19.34 16.63 -19.54
CA LEU A 495 -18.17 16.11 -18.82
C LEU A 495 -17.97 16.99 -17.57
N ASP A 496 -18.30 16.47 -16.38
CA ASP A 496 -18.17 17.18 -15.10
C ASP A 496 -18.81 18.59 -15.09
N GLY A 497 -19.97 18.73 -15.74
CA GLY A 497 -20.67 20.02 -15.83
C GLY A 497 -20.18 20.94 -16.96
N GLN A 498 -19.12 20.58 -17.67
CA GLN A 498 -18.69 21.23 -18.91
C GLN A 498 -19.34 20.57 -20.12
N LEU A 499 -19.54 21.32 -21.20
CA LEU A 499 -19.91 20.75 -22.49
C LEU A 499 -18.64 20.57 -23.32
N VAL A 500 -18.37 19.33 -23.70
CA VAL A 500 -17.22 18.96 -24.51
C VAL A 500 -17.66 18.47 -25.87
N THR A 501 -16.90 18.78 -26.90
CA THR A 501 -17.21 18.37 -28.27
C THR A 501 -15.92 18.19 -29.06
N VAL A 502 -15.80 17.10 -29.80
CA VAL A 502 -14.81 17.00 -30.89
C VAL A 502 -15.49 17.48 -32.15
N ASN A 503 -15.06 18.62 -32.67
CA ASN A 503 -15.68 19.28 -33.82
C ASN A 503 -15.20 18.66 -35.14
N LYS A 504 -13.93 18.29 -35.22
CA LYS A 504 -13.31 17.81 -36.45
C LYS A 504 -12.12 16.90 -36.17
N VAL A 505 -11.95 15.88 -37.01
CA VAL A 505 -10.80 14.99 -37.01
C VAL A 505 -10.13 15.07 -38.38
N ARG A 506 -8.80 15.18 -38.40
CA ARG A 506 -7.99 15.19 -39.63
C ARG A 506 -6.79 14.28 -39.43
N TYR A 507 -6.28 13.67 -40.50
CA TYR A 507 -5.10 12.82 -40.44
C TYR A 507 -4.22 12.93 -41.70
N GLY A 508 -2.94 12.60 -41.58
CA GLY A 508 -1.94 12.66 -42.65
C GLY A 508 -0.52 12.46 -42.14
N ASP A 509 0.50 12.48 -43.01
CA ASP A 509 1.90 12.19 -42.66
C ASP A 509 2.79 13.43 -42.49
N SER A 510 2.28 14.61 -42.85
CA SER A 510 2.98 15.88 -42.73
C SER A 510 2.12 16.92 -42.03
N LEU A 511 2.72 17.63 -41.07
CA LEU A 511 2.07 18.68 -40.28
C LEU A 511 2.44 20.06 -40.81
N THR A 512 1.45 20.92 -41.06
CA THR A 512 1.65 22.29 -41.55
C THR A 512 0.88 23.29 -40.69
N SER A 513 1.32 24.54 -40.61
CA SER A 513 0.55 25.63 -40.00
C SER A 513 0.62 26.89 -40.87
N ALA A 514 -0.21 27.90 -40.55
CA ALA A 514 -0.17 29.19 -41.24
C ALA A 514 1.19 29.88 -41.14
N SER A 515 1.89 29.72 -40.02
CA SER A 515 3.18 30.38 -39.75
C SER A 515 4.38 29.56 -40.20
N ASN A 516 4.25 28.24 -40.31
CA ASN A 516 5.31 27.36 -40.78
C ASN A 516 4.72 26.24 -41.67
N PRO A 517 4.98 26.28 -43.00
CA PRO A 517 4.44 25.30 -43.95
C PRO A 517 5.01 23.90 -43.76
N GLU A 518 6.11 23.72 -43.03
CA GLU A 518 6.66 22.41 -42.67
C GLU A 518 6.95 22.38 -41.16
N LEU A 519 5.92 22.15 -40.34
CA LEU A 519 6.13 21.96 -38.90
C LEU A 519 6.98 20.69 -38.70
N GLY A 520 6.55 19.58 -39.26
CA GLY A 520 7.26 18.31 -39.11
C GLY A 520 6.69 17.22 -39.99
N ARG A 521 7.52 16.20 -40.25
CA ARG A 521 7.13 14.93 -40.85
C ARG A 521 7.48 13.82 -39.87
N SER A 522 6.56 12.88 -39.64
CA SER A 522 6.80 11.70 -38.82
C SER A 522 6.70 10.46 -39.69
N ARG A 523 7.32 9.36 -39.25
CA ARG A 523 7.04 8.03 -39.82
C ARG A 523 5.68 7.50 -39.38
N LEU A 524 5.15 8.07 -38.30
CA LEU A 524 3.81 7.85 -37.80
C LEU A 524 2.84 8.80 -38.50
N ALA A 525 1.55 8.48 -38.46
CA ALA A 525 0.52 9.38 -38.94
C ALA A 525 0.22 10.45 -37.88
N PHE A 526 0.09 11.70 -38.30
CA PHE A 526 -0.49 12.74 -37.47
C PHE A 526 -2.01 12.63 -37.49
N VAL A 527 -2.62 12.58 -36.31
CA VAL A 527 -4.07 12.74 -36.12
C VAL A 527 -4.30 14.05 -35.37
N VAL A 528 -5.04 14.96 -35.99
CA VAL A 528 -5.39 16.27 -35.44
C VAL A 528 -6.85 16.27 -35.04
N VAL A 529 -7.11 16.36 -33.74
CA VAL A 529 -8.44 16.43 -33.13
C VAL A 529 -8.71 17.87 -32.74
N THR A 530 -9.64 18.51 -33.46
CA THR A 530 -10.14 19.84 -33.10
C THR A 530 -11.24 19.67 -32.07
N ALA A 531 -10.96 19.96 -30.81
CA ALA A 531 -11.91 19.86 -29.72
C ALA A 531 -12.28 21.23 -29.17
N ALA A 532 -13.47 21.31 -28.58
CA ALA A 532 -13.97 22.46 -27.86
C ALA A 532 -14.50 22.06 -26.49
N VAL A 533 -14.29 22.95 -25.53
CA VAL A 533 -14.78 22.85 -24.16
C VAL A 533 -15.50 24.15 -23.83
N TYR A 534 -16.72 24.05 -23.34
CA TYR A 534 -17.52 25.17 -22.85
C TYR A 534 -17.82 24.96 -21.36
N ALA A 535 -17.30 25.86 -20.52
CA ALA A 535 -17.53 25.84 -19.08
C ALA A 535 -18.72 26.73 -18.73
N ARG A 536 -19.91 26.15 -18.50
CA ARG A 536 -21.13 26.94 -18.24
C ARG A 536 -21.07 27.70 -16.91
N SER A 537 -20.66 27.02 -15.85
CA SER A 537 -20.58 27.55 -14.48
C SER A 537 -19.72 26.63 -13.64
N GLY A 538 -18.51 27.05 -13.28
CA GLY A 538 -17.57 26.25 -12.49
C GLY A 538 -16.13 26.68 -12.72
N PRO A 539 -15.20 26.34 -11.81
CA PRO A 539 -13.79 26.58 -12.02
C PRO A 539 -13.32 25.87 -13.29
N ALA A 540 -12.43 26.53 -14.03
CA ALA A 540 -11.88 26.02 -15.28
C ALA A 540 -11.06 24.74 -14.98
N THR A 541 -11.58 23.56 -15.33
CA THR A 541 -10.83 22.30 -15.30
C THR A 541 -10.23 22.03 -16.66
N THR A 542 -8.96 21.62 -16.70
CA THR A 542 -8.32 21.27 -17.96
C THR A 542 -8.85 19.92 -18.44
N VAL A 543 -9.49 19.90 -19.59
CA VAL A 543 -9.90 18.68 -20.27
C VAL A 543 -8.72 18.14 -21.07
N LYS A 544 -8.32 16.92 -20.77
CA LYS A 544 -7.31 16.15 -21.50
C LYS A 544 -8.01 15.26 -22.52
N ILE A 545 -7.34 15.02 -23.64
CA ILE A 545 -7.82 14.10 -24.67
C ILE A 545 -6.72 13.08 -24.93
N GLN A 546 -7.09 11.81 -24.91
CA GLN A 546 -6.21 10.69 -25.25
C GLN A 546 -6.85 9.90 -26.39
N LEU A 547 -6.04 9.34 -27.29
CA LEU A 547 -6.55 8.41 -28.30
C LEU A 547 -6.31 6.97 -27.87
N HIS A 548 -7.25 6.11 -28.19
CA HIS A 548 -7.20 4.69 -27.87
C HIS A 548 -7.55 3.85 -29.09
N ASN A 549 -6.77 2.81 -29.35
CA ASN A 549 -7.14 1.74 -30.27
C ASN A 549 -6.88 0.38 -29.58
N GLY A 550 -7.95 -0.27 -29.13
CA GLY A 550 -7.86 -1.45 -28.28
C GLY A 550 -7.09 -1.15 -26.99
N SER A 551 -5.95 -1.83 -26.78
CA SER A 551 -5.07 -1.61 -25.63
C SER A 551 -4.03 -0.51 -25.82
N ARG A 552 -3.83 -0.03 -27.06
CA ARG A 552 -2.84 1.02 -27.37
C ARG A 552 -3.40 2.39 -27.01
N ARG A 553 -2.57 3.23 -26.37
CA ARG A 553 -2.91 4.60 -25.95
C ARG A 553 -1.94 5.60 -26.58
N TYR A 554 -2.47 6.66 -27.20
CA TYR A 554 -1.70 7.76 -27.76
C TYR A 554 -1.98 9.04 -26.99
N HIS A 555 -0.91 9.77 -26.70
CA HIS A 555 -0.96 11.04 -25.97
C HIS A 555 -0.72 12.18 -26.95
N SER A 556 -1.30 13.34 -26.68
CA SER A 556 -1.05 14.53 -27.49
C SER A 556 0.43 14.89 -27.43
N GLY A 557 1.08 15.01 -28.59
CA GLY A 557 2.49 15.39 -28.70
C GLY A 557 2.72 16.87 -28.38
N SER A 558 3.97 17.32 -28.48
CA SER A 558 4.35 18.72 -28.26
C SER A 558 3.83 19.72 -29.30
N TRP A 559 3.19 19.21 -30.35
CA TRP A 559 2.78 19.93 -31.53
C TRP A 559 1.33 20.42 -31.41
N GLY A 560 0.96 21.12 -30.33
CA GLY A 560 -0.41 21.59 -30.15
C GLY A 560 -0.78 21.92 -28.70
N SER A 561 -2.09 21.92 -28.40
CA SER A 561 -2.57 22.06 -27.02
C SER A 561 -2.51 20.71 -26.31
N PHE A 562 -1.97 20.68 -25.08
CA PHE A 562 -1.96 19.47 -24.23
C PHE A 562 -3.28 19.24 -23.46
N GLY A 563 -4.18 20.22 -23.53
CA GLY A 563 -5.49 20.21 -22.90
C GLY A 563 -6.22 21.51 -23.18
N LEU A 564 -7.52 21.53 -22.87
CA LEU A 564 -8.39 22.68 -23.05
C LEU A 564 -8.93 23.11 -21.70
N ASN A 565 -8.78 24.38 -21.35
CA ASN A 565 -9.16 24.94 -20.05
C ASN A 565 -10.03 26.19 -20.23
N ALA A 566 -11.32 25.98 -20.48
CA ALA A 566 -12.27 27.06 -20.71
C ALA A 566 -12.63 27.78 -19.40
N GLU A 567 -12.48 29.10 -19.37
CA GLU A 567 -12.94 29.92 -18.25
C GLU A 567 -14.48 29.86 -18.14
N PRO A 568 -15.06 29.94 -16.93
CA PRO A 568 -16.51 29.96 -16.77
C PRO A 568 -17.17 31.05 -17.62
N GLY A 569 -18.16 30.66 -18.41
CA GLY A 569 -18.85 31.50 -19.38
C GLY A 569 -18.21 31.51 -20.78
N PHE A 570 -17.03 30.91 -20.97
CA PHE A 570 -16.29 30.93 -22.24
C PHE A 570 -16.21 29.54 -22.88
N GLN A 571 -16.03 29.53 -24.20
CA GLN A 571 -15.67 28.35 -24.96
C GLN A 571 -14.21 28.45 -25.38
N GLN A 572 -13.43 27.39 -25.11
CA GLN A 572 -12.09 27.24 -25.67
C GLN A 572 -12.12 26.13 -26.72
N SER A 573 -11.58 26.41 -27.90
CA SER A 573 -11.35 25.41 -28.94
C SER A 573 -9.86 25.35 -29.27
N GLY A 574 -9.35 24.15 -29.56
CA GLY A 574 -7.96 23.97 -29.96
C GLY A 574 -7.73 22.67 -30.75
N ASP A 575 -6.64 22.66 -31.51
CA ASP A 575 -6.15 21.47 -32.19
C ASP A 575 -5.19 20.72 -31.26
N LEU A 576 -5.50 19.44 -31.00
CA LEU A 576 -4.64 18.49 -30.31
C LEU A 576 -4.08 17.51 -31.34
N VAL A 577 -2.77 17.34 -31.34
CA VAL A 577 -2.05 16.55 -32.36
C VAL A 577 -1.46 15.31 -31.72
N PHE A 578 -1.71 14.16 -32.34
CA PHE A 578 -1.26 12.85 -31.89
C PHE A 578 -0.43 12.22 -32.99
N GLU A 579 0.64 11.53 -32.61
CA GLU A 579 1.37 10.64 -33.50
C GLU A 579 0.85 9.21 -33.30
N VAL A 580 0.23 8.64 -34.33
CA VAL A 580 -0.47 7.36 -34.29
C VAL A 580 0.16 6.42 -35.30
N ASP A 581 0.33 5.14 -34.94
CA ASP A 581 0.76 4.12 -35.88
C ASP A 581 -0.25 4.04 -37.04
N PRO A 582 0.17 4.16 -38.31
CA PRO A 582 -0.75 4.11 -39.45
C PRO A 582 -1.66 2.87 -39.47
N ALA A 583 -1.23 1.75 -38.89
CA ALA A 583 -2.06 0.53 -38.78
C ALA A 583 -3.28 0.71 -37.85
N ASP A 584 -3.19 1.64 -36.89
CA ASP A 584 -4.24 1.94 -35.92
C ASP A 584 -5.19 3.05 -36.40
N LEU A 585 -5.01 3.56 -37.63
CA LEU A 585 -5.95 4.49 -38.28
C LEU A 585 -7.13 3.74 -38.91
N ASN A 586 -8.08 3.36 -38.09
CA ASN A 586 -9.27 2.61 -38.46
C ASN A 586 -10.49 3.04 -37.63
N SER A 587 -11.63 2.40 -37.87
CA SER A 587 -12.90 2.69 -37.20
C SER A 587 -12.89 2.47 -35.69
N HIS A 588 -11.91 1.74 -35.15
CA HIS A 588 -11.76 1.51 -33.72
C HIS A 588 -10.97 2.60 -32.99
N LEU A 589 -10.39 3.57 -33.70
CA LEU A 589 -9.69 4.69 -33.06
C LEU A 589 -10.70 5.65 -32.42
N GLN A 590 -10.65 5.75 -31.09
CA GLN A 590 -11.54 6.59 -30.28
C GLN A 590 -10.73 7.66 -29.55
N ALA A 591 -11.35 8.82 -29.29
CA ALA A 591 -10.83 9.81 -28.35
C ALA A 591 -11.56 9.70 -27.00
N THR A 592 -10.81 9.64 -25.91
CA THR A 592 -11.36 9.73 -24.56
C THR A 592 -11.08 11.14 -24.02
N MET A 593 -12.12 11.89 -23.68
CA MET A 593 -12.01 13.19 -23.02
C MET A 593 -12.22 13.00 -21.52
N THR A 594 -11.25 13.45 -20.71
CA THR A 594 -11.28 13.37 -19.25
C THR A 594 -10.88 14.71 -18.64
N THR A 595 -11.40 15.04 -17.46
CA THR A 595 -10.94 16.23 -16.74
C THR A 595 -9.65 15.93 -15.98
N SER A 596 -8.79 16.93 -15.86
CA SER A 596 -7.61 16.89 -14.99
C SER A 596 -8.04 17.06 -13.53
N ALA A 597 -8.68 16.06 -12.98
CA ALA A 597 -9.10 16.08 -11.60
C ALA A 597 -8.17 15.24 -10.71
N PHE A 598 -8.20 15.56 -9.42
CA PHE A 598 -7.31 14.95 -8.42
C PHE A 598 -7.65 13.48 -8.16
N VAL A 599 -8.93 13.10 -8.24
CA VAL A 599 -9.38 11.74 -7.92
C VAL A 599 -9.79 11.01 -9.20
N THR A 600 -8.85 10.29 -9.82
CA THR A 600 -9.16 9.48 -11.01
C THR A 600 -10.28 8.48 -10.70
N GLY A 601 -11.28 8.42 -11.59
CA GLY A 601 -12.37 7.43 -11.55
C GLY A 601 -13.70 7.84 -10.91
N PHE A 602 -13.83 9.07 -10.42
CA PHE A 602 -15.15 9.66 -10.11
C PHE A 602 -15.63 10.66 -11.16
N HIS A 603 -14.84 10.85 -12.21
CA HIS A 603 -15.13 11.80 -13.28
C HIS A 603 -15.83 11.10 -14.41
N ASP A 604 -16.75 11.81 -15.06
CA ASP A 604 -17.33 11.28 -16.28
C ASP A 604 -16.22 11.08 -17.32
N GLU A 605 -16.36 10.08 -18.17
CA GLU A 605 -15.45 9.86 -19.30
C GLU A 605 -16.28 9.92 -20.58
N VAL A 606 -15.88 10.79 -21.51
CA VAL A 606 -16.56 10.88 -22.80
C VAL A 606 -15.71 10.17 -23.85
N HIS A 607 -16.20 9.03 -24.34
CA HIS A 607 -15.60 8.30 -25.44
C HIS A 607 -16.19 8.80 -26.75
N ILE A 608 -15.33 9.17 -27.69
CA ILE A 608 -15.72 9.80 -28.94
C ILE A 608 -15.24 8.93 -30.09
N GLU A 609 -16.19 8.40 -30.84
CA GLU A 609 -15.90 7.65 -32.06
C GLU A 609 -15.43 8.63 -33.14
N LEU A 610 -14.16 8.55 -33.53
CA LEU A 610 -13.56 9.53 -34.44
C LEU A 610 -14.07 9.42 -35.89
N GLY A 611 -14.76 8.32 -36.22
CA GLY A 611 -15.30 8.08 -37.56
C GLY A 611 -14.25 7.94 -38.66
N ILE A 612 -13.04 7.50 -38.30
CA ILE A 612 -11.96 7.27 -39.27
C ILE A 612 -12.25 5.99 -40.06
N PRO A 613 -12.29 6.01 -41.40
CA PRO A 613 -12.58 4.83 -42.18
C PRO A 613 -11.40 3.85 -42.14
N ASP A 614 -11.66 2.55 -42.26
CA ASP A 614 -10.60 1.52 -42.25
C ASP A 614 -9.60 1.67 -43.42
N SER A 615 -10.00 2.39 -44.48
CA SER A 615 -9.13 2.74 -45.62
C SER A 615 -8.16 3.90 -45.33
N ALA A 616 -8.26 4.57 -44.18
CA ALA A 616 -7.46 5.74 -43.85
C ALA A 616 -5.95 5.43 -43.82
N SER A 617 -5.57 4.27 -43.29
CA SER A 617 -4.17 3.80 -43.24
C SER A 617 -3.46 3.84 -44.60
N ALA A 618 -4.17 3.49 -45.69
CA ALA A 618 -3.64 3.52 -47.05
C ALA A 618 -3.60 4.92 -47.68
N GLN A 619 -4.40 5.87 -47.17
CA GLN A 619 -4.57 7.22 -47.72
C GLN A 619 -3.64 8.26 -47.09
N VAL A 620 -3.03 7.94 -45.94
CA VAL A 620 -2.21 8.88 -45.15
C VAL A 620 -0.97 9.36 -45.88
N ALA A 621 -0.39 8.53 -46.76
CA ALA A 621 0.86 8.84 -47.46
C ALA A 621 0.68 10.04 -48.40
N GLY A 622 1.45 11.10 -48.18
CA GLY A 622 1.39 12.36 -48.93
C GLY A 622 0.26 13.31 -48.53
N GLN A 623 -0.53 12.97 -47.50
CA GLN A 623 -1.60 13.81 -47.01
C GLN A 623 -1.07 14.82 -45.98
N GLN A 624 -1.20 16.11 -46.29
CA GLN A 624 -0.83 17.18 -45.36
C GLN A 624 -1.99 17.53 -44.43
N VAL A 625 -1.69 17.71 -43.13
CA VAL A 625 -2.65 18.16 -42.13
C VAL A 625 -2.27 19.53 -41.60
N PHE A 626 -3.20 20.46 -41.73
CA PHE A 626 -3.05 21.81 -41.22
C PHE A 626 -3.44 21.89 -39.74
N VAL A 627 -2.59 22.49 -38.90
CA VAL A 627 -2.86 22.78 -37.49
C VAL A 627 -3.07 24.28 -37.32
N VAL A 628 -4.19 24.64 -36.70
CA VAL A 628 -4.44 26.00 -36.29
C VAL A 628 -3.65 26.25 -35.00
N ALA A 629 -2.64 27.12 -35.07
CA ALA A 629 -1.97 27.61 -33.86
C ALA A 629 -3.04 28.19 -32.92
N ALA A 630 -2.96 27.85 -31.63
CA ALA A 630 -4.03 28.07 -30.65
C ALA A 630 -4.77 29.42 -30.86
N PRO A 631 -6.06 29.40 -31.22
CA PRO A 631 -6.78 30.63 -31.53
C PRO A 631 -6.93 31.51 -30.29
N PRO A 632 -7.09 32.84 -30.45
CA PRO A 632 -7.38 33.74 -29.34
C PRO A 632 -8.70 33.35 -28.66
N ARG A 633 -8.78 33.52 -27.33
CA ARG A 633 -9.99 33.23 -26.52
C ARG A 633 -11.18 34.02 -27.07
N GLN A 634 -12.29 33.34 -27.37
CA GLN A 634 -13.52 33.97 -27.85
C GLN A 634 -14.58 33.95 -26.75
N ALA A 635 -15.21 35.10 -26.49
CA ALA A 635 -16.46 35.16 -25.72
C ALA A 635 -17.58 34.50 -26.56
N PRO A 636 -18.50 33.76 -25.94
CA PRO A 636 -19.53 32.99 -26.66
C PRO A 636 -20.45 33.85 -27.52
#